data_AF-A0A1V2B8S8-F1
#
_entry.id   AF-A0A1V2B8S8-F1
#
_cell.length_a   1.000
_cell.length_b   1.000
_cell.length_c   1.000
_cell.angle_alpha   90.00
_cell.angle_beta   90.00
_cell.angle_gamma   90.00
#
_symmetry.space_group_name_H-M   'P 1'
#
loop_
_entity.id
_entity.type
_entity.pdbx_description
1 polymer ?
#
loop_
_entity_poly.entity_id
_entity_poly.type
_entity_poly.pdbx_seq_one_letter_code
_entity_poly.pdbx_strand_id
1 'polypeptide(L)' 'MEKIISNTLTLDASPEKVWTLLTEPGYVKQYMYNSDLVTDWQVGQPVIFKGAYAYQAGRNML' A
#
# COMPACT_ATOMS: atom_id res chain seq x y z
N MET A 1 4.94 12.58 23.40
CA MET A 1 3.63 12.94 22.84
C MET A 1 3.46 12.17 21.54
N GLU A 2 2.41 11.36 21.43
CA GLU A 2 2.06 10.72 20.16
C GLU A 2 1.56 11.76 19.17
N LYS A 3 1.99 11.67 17.90
CA LYS A 3 1.47 12.51 16.82
C LYS A 3 0.31 11.79 16.17
N ILE A 4 -0.86 12.41 16.16
CA ILE A 4 -2.05 11.91 15.46
C ILE A 4 -2.19 12.68 14.15
N ILE A 5 -2.30 11.96 13.04
CA ILE A 5 -2.63 12.50 11.72
C ILE A 5 -4.05 12.04 11.39
N SER A 6 -4.91 12.98 10.99
CA SER A 6 -6.31 12.71 10.62
C SER A 6 -6.65 13.41 9.31
N ASN A 7 -7.33 12.69 8.42
CA ASN A 7 -7.84 13.21 7.15
C ASN A 7 -9.11 12.44 6.77
N THR A 8 -10.07 13.13 6.15
CA THR A 8 -11.37 12.58 5.75
C THR A 8 -11.66 12.93 4.30
N LEU A 9 -12.12 11.94 3.53
CA LEU A 9 -12.49 12.09 2.12
C LEU A 9 -13.87 11.48 1.88
N THR A 10 -14.75 12.21 1.19
CA THR A 10 -16.04 11.69 0.72
C THR A 10 -15.87 11.09 -0.67
N LEU A 11 -16.27 9.83 -0.84
CA LEU A 11 -16.20 9.10 -2.10
C LEU A 11 -17.60 8.71 -2.55
N ASP A 12 -17.90 8.91 -3.84
CA ASP A 12 -19.11 8.37 -4.48
C ASP A 12 -18.85 6.90 -4.90
N ALA A 13 -18.79 6.02 -3.89
CA ALA A 13 -18.57 4.60 -4.06
C ALA A 13 -19.19 3.82 -2.90
N SER A 14 -19.60 2.57 -3.16
CA SER A 14 -20.06 1.69 -2.09
C SER A 14 -18.89 1.27 -1.18
N PRO A 15 -19.15 0.98 0.10
CA PRO A 15 -18.12 0.48 1.02
C PRO A 15 -17.40 -0.76 0.52
N GLU A 16 -18.09 -1.67 -0.17
CA GLU A 16 -17.52 -2.91 -0.71
C GLU A 16 -16.49 -2.63 -1.81
N LYS A 17 -16.79 -1.65 -2.68
CA LYS A 17 -15.85 -1.23 -3.74
C LYS A 17 -14.61 -0.59 -3.14
N VAL A 18 -14.77 0.25 -2.11
CA VAL A 18 -13.65 0.84 -1.37
C VAL A 18 -12.81 -0.25 -0.71
N TRP A 19 -13.45 -1.20 -0.04
CA TRP A 19 -12.77 -2.32 0.60
C TRP A 19 -11.98 -3.16 -0.40
N THR A 20 -12.61 -3.53 -1.53
CA THR A 20 -11.96 -4.27 -2.62
C THR A 20 -10.71 -3.55 -3.12
N LEU A 21 -10.77 -2.23 -3.31
CA LEU A 21 -9.62 -1.44 -3.73
C LEU A 21 -8.50 -1.48 -2.67
N LEU A 22 -8.86 -1.45 -1.39
CA LEU A 22 -7.91 -1.46 -0.27
C LEU A 22 -7.27 -2.84 -0.01
N THR A 23 -7.92 -3.94 -0.40
CA THR A 23 -7.48 -5.30 -0.04
C THR A 23 -7.02 -6.16 -1.20
N GLU A 24 -7.50 -5.93 -2.43
CA GLU A 24 -7.10 -6.77 -3.55
C GLU A 24 -5.71 -6.39 -4.10
N PRO A 25 -4.77 -7.35 -4.24
CA PRO A 25 -3.40 -7.06 -4.66
C PRO A 25 -3.29 -6.28 -5.99
N GLY A 26 -4.19 -6.56 -6.94
CA GLY A 26 -4.20 -5.87 -8.24
C GLY A 26 -4.51 -4.38 -8.15
N TYR A 27 -5.35 -3.96 -7.20
CA TYR A 27 -5.65 -2.55 -6.97
C TYR A 27 -4.60 -1.89 -6.08
N VAL A 28 -4.20 -2.57 -5.00
CA VAL A 28 -3.16 -2.10 -4.06
C VAL A 28 -1.88 -1.70 -4.78
N LYS A 29 -1.47 -2.50 -5.76
CA LYS A 29 -0.27 -2.25 -6.57
C LYS A 29 -0.27 -0.88 -7.25
N GLN A 30 -1.45 -0.34 -7.60
CA GLN A 30 -1.58 0.92 -8.34
C GLN A 30 -1.30 2.15 -7.48
N TYR A 31 -1.57 2.09 -6.17
CA TYR A 31 -1.39 3.24 -5.27
C TYR A 31 -0.31 3.03 -4.19
N MET A 32 0.15 1.79 -3.97
CA MET A 32 1.28 1.46 -3.09
C MET A 32 2.59 1.26 -3.87
N TYR A 33 2.90 2.17 -4.79
CA TYR A 33 4.19 2.23 -5.49
C TYR A 33 4.61 0.91 -6.18
N ASN A 34 3.69 0.23 -6.85
CA ASN A 34 3.90 -1.09 -7.48
C ASN A 34 4.33 -2.22 -6.52
N SER A 35 4.09 -2.07 -5.21
CA SER A 35 4.39 -3.12 -4.24
C SER A 35 3.45 -4.32 -4.38
N ASP A 36 3.99 -5.52 -4.21
CA ASP A 36 3.18 -6.74 -4.15
C ASP A 36 2.64 -6.93 -2.72
N LEU A 37 1.30 -6.98 -2.60
CA LEU A 37 0.63 -7.26 -1.33
C LEU A 37 0.65 -8.77 -1.04
N VAL A 38 1.17 -9.13 0.14
CA VAL A 38 1.24 -10.51 0.63
C VAL A 38 0.61 -10.59 2.02
N THR A 39 -0.53 -11.26 2.10
CA THR A 39 -1.31 -11.47 3.33
C THR A 39 -2.30 -12.62 3.10
N ASP A 40 -2.65 -13.34 4.15
CA ASP A 40 -3.73 -14.33 4.17
C ASP A 40 -4.99 -13.81 4.87
N TRP A 41 -4.98 -12.54 5.29
CA TRP A 41 -6.05 -11.87 6.02
C TRP A 41 -6.46 -12.54 7.34
N GLN A 42 -5.55 -13.31 7.96
CA GLN A 42 -5.78 -13.87 9.28
C GLN A 42 -5.45 -12.87 10.40
N VAL A 43 -6.31 -12.80 11.42
CA VAL A 43 -6.10 -11.92 12.58
C VAL A 43 -4.79 -12.27 13.28
N GLY A 44 -3.95 -11.26 13.52
CA GLY A 44 -2.63 -11.42 14.14
C GLY A 44 -1.51 -11.83 13.18
N GLN A 45 -1.83 -12.15 11.92
CA GLN A 45 -0.83 -12.40 10.87
C GLN A 45 -0.41 -11.10 10.16
N PRO A 46 0.80 -11.04 9.58
CA PRO A 46 1.32 -9.83 8.98
C PRO A 46 0.66 -9.48 7.64
N VAL A 47 0.55 -8.18 7.37
CA VAL A 47 0.26 -7.62 6.04
C VAL A 47 1.55 -7.02 5.48
N ILE A 48 2.07 -7.61 4.41
CA ILE A 48 3.38 -7.22 3.84
C ILE A 48 3.18 -6.57 2.48
N PHE A 49 3.70 -5.35 2.30
CA PHE A 49 3.84 -4.69 1.01
C PHE A 49 5.30 -4.85 0.54
N LYS A 50 5.52 -5.72 -0.44
CA LYS A 50 6.86 -6.00 -0.98
C LYS A 50 7.14 -5.05 -2.15
N GLY A 51 7.89 -3.99 -1.87
CA GLY A 51 8.41 -3.08 -2.90
C GLY A 51 9.80 -3.48 -3.38
N ALA A 52 10.16 -3.10 -4.60
CA ALA A 52 11.54 -3.14 -5.05
C ALA A 52 12.27 -1.87 -4.56
N TYR A 53 13.28 -2.04 -3.71
CA TYR A 53 14.18 -0.94 -3.39
C TYR A 53 15.27 -0.85 -4.46
N ALA A 54 15.10 0.05 -5.43
CA ALA A 54 16.18 0.37 -6.35
C ALA A 54 17.19 1.29 -5.63
N TYR A 55 18.18 0.71 -4.96
CA TYR A 55 19.36 1.47 -4.58
C TYR A 55 20.14 1.78 -5.86
N GLN A 56 20.07 3.02 -6.33
CA GLN A 56 20.99 3.51 -7.36
C GLN A 56 22.35 3.78 -6.70
N ALA A 57 23.12 2.72 -6.43
CA ALA A 57 24.54 2.85 -6.18
C ALA A 57 25.20 3.22 -7.52
N GLY A 58 25.61 4.47 -7.67
CA GLY A 58 26.48 4.88 -8.76
C GLY A 58 25.76 5.20 -10.07
N ARG A 59 25.17 6.40 -10.14
CA ARG A 59 25.59 7.26 -11.26
C ARG A 59 27.04 7.66 -10.97
N ASN A 60 27.96 6.77 -11.35
CA ASN A 60 29.36 7.13 -11.44
C ASN A 60 29.45 8.32 -12.40
N MET A 61 30.12 9.35 -11.92
CA MET A 61 30.64 10.45 -12.71
C MET A 61 31.44 9.86 -13.88
N LEU A 62 30.99 10.14 -15.09
CA LEU A 62 31.82 10.37 -16.27
C LEU A 62 31.22 11.58 -17.00
#